data_AF-A0A6G3XR85-F1
#
_entry.id   AF-A0A6G3XR85-F1
#
_cell.length_a   1.000
_cell.length_b   1.000
_cell.length_c   1.000
_cell.angle_alpha   90.00
_cell.angle_beta   90.00
_cell.angle_gamma   90.00
#
_symmetry.space_group_name_H-M   'P 1'
#
loop_
_entity.id
_entity.type
_entity.pdbx_description
1 polymer ?
#
loop_
_entity_poly.entity_id
_entity_poly.type
_entity_poly.pdbx_seq_one_letter_code
_entity_poly.pdbx_strand_id
1 'polypeptide(L)' 'AMPGLSHPAAQAFMAAVGGTARPKFGWTDVSRFGALGVPAVNYGPGDPMYAHKRDEHVAVAKITHCEDRLRS' A
#
# COMPACT_ATOMS: atom_id res chain seq x y z
N ALA A 1 -3.90 12.85 6.79
CA ALA A 1 -3.94 12.17 8.11
C ALA A 1 -2.59 11.49 8.35
N MET A 2 -2.02 11.59 9.54
CA MET A 2 -0.86 10.77 9.92
C MET A 2 -1.24 9.31 9.63
N PRO A 3 -0.45 8.54 8.87
CA PRO A 3 -0.77 7.14 8.65
C PRO A 3 -0.80 6.52 10.04
N GLY A 4 -1.89 5.84 10.41
CA GLY A 4 -2.09 5.27 11.74
C GLY A 4 -1.12 4.12 12.04
N LEU A 5 0.18 4.32 11.79
CA LEU A 5 1.28 3.36 11.91
C LEU A 5 1.58 3.02 13.37
N SER A 6 1.02 3.76 14.33
CA SER A 6 0.98 3.36 15.73
C SER A 6 -0.07 2.28 16.01
N HIS A 7 -1.01 2.04 15.09
CA HIS A 7 -2.01 1.00 15.26
C HIS A 7 -1.36 -0.39 15.14
N PRO A 8 -1.65 -1.35 16.04
CA PRO A 8 -1.02 -2.68 16.04
C PRO A 8 -1.11 -3.39 14.69
N ALA A 9 -2.26 -3.32 14.02
CA ALA A 9 -2.44 -3.91 12.69
C ALA A 9 -1.53 -3.26 11.63
N ALA A 10 -1.30 -1.95 11.70
CA ALA A 10 -0.41 -1.25 10.77
C ALA A 10 1.06 -1.59 11.05
N GLN A 11 1.45 -1.76 12.32
CA GLN A 11 2.80 -2.20 12.68
C GLN A 11 3.07 -3.64 12.21
N ALA A 12 2.12 -4.55 12.45
CA ALA A 12 2.20 -5.93 11.97
C ALA A 12 2.29 -5.96 10.45
N PHE A 13 1.48 -5.15 9.75
CA PHE A 13 1.57 -5.03 8.30
C PHE A 13 2.94 -4.53 7.85
N MET A 14 3.49 -3.47 8.46
CA MET A 14 4.82 -2.96 8.12
C MET A 14 5.94 -3.98 8.37
N ALA A 15 5.84 -4.78 9.44
CA ALA A 15 6.78 -5.87 9.69
C ALA A 15 6.65 -6.99 8.64
N ALA A 16 5.42 -7.33 8.24
CA ALA A 16 5.14 -8.33 7.22
C ALA A 16 5.58 -7.86 5.82
N VAL A 17 5.34 -6.62 5.40
CA VAL A 17 5.68 -6.18 4.04
C VAL A 17 7.06 -5.54 3.89
N GLY A 18 7.64 -5.04 4.99
CA GLY A 18 8.91 -4.32 4.98
C GLY A 18 8.85 -2.95 4.31
N GLY A 19 10.02 -2.31 4.18
CA GLY A 19 10.16 -1.00 3.52
C GLY A 19 9.79 0.20 4.40
N THR A 20 9.59 1.36 3.76
CA THR A 20 9.32 2.63 4.45
C THR A 20 7.98 3.19 4.03
N ALA A 21 7.08 3.37 4.99
CA ALA A 21 5.79 4.02 4.75
C ALA A 21 6.00 5.47 4.31
N ARG A 22 5.22 5.90 3.32
CA ARG A 22 5.21 7.29 2.80
C ARG A 22 3.79 7.83 2.83
N PRO A 23 3.59 9.13 3.06
CA PRO A 23 2.27 9.73 2.97
C PRO A 23 1.72 9.58 1.54
N LYS A 24 0.43 9.24 1.43
CA LYS A 24 -0.30 9.29 0.16
C LYS A 24 -0.97 10.66 0.06
N PHE A 25 -0.47 11.50 -0.85
CA PHE A 25 -1.02 12.85 -1.07
C PHE A 25 -2.28 12.84 -1.97
N GLY A 26 -2.38 11.86 -2.87
CA GLY A 26 -3.57 11.68 -3.70
C GLY A 26 -4.71 10.96 -2.98
N TRP A 27 -5.94 11.14 -3.47
CA TRP A 27 -7.11 10.43 -2.96
C TRP A 27 -7.19 9.00 -3.53
N THR A 28 -7.63 8.06 -2.71
CA THR A 28 -7.94 6.66 -3.07
C THR A 28 -9.07 6.18 -2.17
N ASP A 29 -9.74 5.09 -2.51
CA ASP A 29 -10.81 4.54 -1.68
C ASP A 29 -10.35 4.15 -0.25
N VAL A 30 -9.04 4.01 -0.02
CA VAL A 30 -8.43 3.87 1.32
C VAL A 30 -8.92 4.96 2.30
N SER A 31 -9.19 6.19 1.84
CA SER A 31 -9.67 7.25 2.73
C SER A 31 -11.07 6.96 3.29
N ARG A 32 -11.90 6.15 2.59
CA ARG A 32 -13.24 5.81 3.04
C ARG A 32 -13.21 4.98 4.33
N PHE A 33 -12.18 4.17 4.52
CA PHE A 33 -12.00 3.36 5.74
C PHE A 33 -11.83 4.21 6.99
N GLY A 34 -11.22 5.40 6.86
CA GLY A 34 -11.10 6.35 7.97
C GLY A 34 -12.46 6.82 8.49
N ALA A 35 -13.46 6.98 7.62
CA ALA A 35 -14.84 7.31 8.04
C ALA A 35 -15.51 6.18 8.84
N LEU A 36 -15.00 4.95 8.72
CA LEU A 36 -15.45 3.77 9.47
C LEU A 36 -14.57 3.49 10.70
N GLY A 37 -13.60 4.34 11.00
CA GLY A 37 -12.64 4.11 12.08
C GLY A 37 -11.65 2.98 11.82
N VAL A 38 -11.54 2.51 10.57
CA VAL A 38 -10.65 1.41 10.18
C VAL A 38 -9.31 1.96 9.68
N PRO A 39 -8.17 1.62 10.31
CA PRO A 39 -6.85 1.97 9.79
C PRO A 39 -6.58 1.28 8.45
N ALA A 40 -6.11 2.02 7.47
CA ALA A 40 -5.87 1.49 6.13
C ALA A 40 -4.64 2.11 5.47
N VAL A 41 -4.02 1.35 4.55
CA VAL A 41 -2.81 1.74 3.82
C VAL A 41 -2.96 1.41 2.33
N ASN A 42 -2.18 2.08 1.49
CA ASN A 42 -2.03 1.70 0.08
C ASN A 42 -0.78 0.82 -0.05
N TYR A 43 -0.93 -0.37 -0.62
CA TYR A 43 0.17 -1.30 -0.88
C TYR A 43 -0.08 -2.05 -2.19
N GLY A 44 0.92 -2.11 -3.06
CA GLY A 44 0.83 -2.81 -4.34
C GLY A 44 2.09 -2.63 -5.18
N PRO A 45 2.27 -3.48 -6.21
CA PRO A 45 3.41 -3.41 -7.11
C PRO A 45 3.24 -2.29 -8.14
N GLY A 46 4.33 -1.96 -8.83
CA GLY A 46 4.34 -0.99 -9.93
C GLY A 46 4.77 0.42 -9.51
N ASP A 47 5.08 1.23 -10.52
CA ASP A 47 5.34 2.65 -10.34
C ASP A 47 4.07 3.43 -10.69
N PRO A 48 3.48 4.20 -9.75
CA PRO A 48 2.27 4.96 -10.01
C PRO A 48 2.42 5.99 -11.15
N MET A 49 3.64 6.36 -11.55
CA MET A 49 3.89 7.25 -12.67
C MET A 49 3.58 6.64 -14.04
N TYR A 50 3.36 5.32 -14.12
CA TYR A 50 2.94 4.64 -15.35
C TYR A 50 1.44 4.33 -15.40
N ALA A 51 0.71 4.61 -14.32
CA ALA A 51 -0.74 4.43 -14.32
C ALA A 51 -1.40 5.26 -15.42
N HIS A 52 -2.37 4.66 -16.11
CA HIS A 52 -3.13 5.27 -17.21
C HIS A 52 -2.29 5.66 -18.44
N LYS A 53 -1.10 5.08 -18.60
CA LYS A 53 -0.32 5.24 -19.83
C LYS A 53 -0.56 4.07 -20.77
N ARG A 54 -0.31 4.30 -22.07
CA ARG A 54 -0.42 3.24 -23.09
C ARG A 54 0.57 2.10 -22.84
N ASP A 55 1.73 2.44 -22.31
CA ASP A 55 2.81 1.55 -21.92
C ASP A 55 2.81 1.26 -20.40
N GLU A 56 1.63 1.22 -19.77
CA GLU A 56 1.51 0.80 -18.37
C GLU A 56 2.09 -0.61 -18.19
N HIS A 57 3.08 -0.73 -17.31
CA HIS A 57 3.79 -1.98 -17.07
C HIS A 57 4.30 -2.08 -15.64
N VAL A 58 4.63 -3.31 -15.25
CA VAL A 58 5.26 -3.62 -13.97
C VAL A 58 6.20 -4.80 -14.16
N ALA A 59 7.32 -4.81 -13.45
CA ALA A 59 8.19 -5.98 -13.41
C ALA A 59 7.44 -7.16 -12.76
N VAL A 60 7.31 -8.28 -13.46
CA VAL A 60 6.54 -9.46 -13.01
C VAL A 60 6.95 -9.91 -11.61
N ALA A 61 8.25 -9.91 -11.31
CA ALA A 61 8.78 -10.28 -10.00
C ALA A 61 8.24 -9.42 -8.83
N LYS A 62 7.81 -8.18 -9.08
CA LYS A 62 7.20 -7.33 -8.04
C LYS A 62 5.78 -7.79 -7.69
N ILE A 63 5.07 -8.40 -8.63
CA ILE A 63 3.70 -8.92 -8.38
C ILE A 63 3.78 -10.06 -7.37
N THR A 64 4.59 -11.08 -7.66
CA THR A 64 4.76 -12.24 -6.78
C THR A 64 5.38 -11.84 -5.45
N HIS A 65 6.35 -10.92 -5.44
CA HIS A 65 6.90 -10.39 -4.20
C HIS A 65 5.82 -9.78 -3.29
N CYS A 66 4.95 -8.90 -3.83
CA CYS A 66 3.88 -8.32 -3.03
C CYS A 66 2.89 -9.36 -2.51
N GLU A 67 2.56 -10.37 -3.32
CA GLU A 67 1.72 -11.49 -2.90
C GLU A 67 2.36 -12.28 -1.75
N ASP A 68 3.62 -12.68 -1.90
CA ASP A 68 4.35 -13.48 -0.92
C ASP A 68 4.39 -12.80 0.46
N ARG A 69 4.57 -11.47 0.48
CA ARG A 69 4.56 -10.68 1.73
C ARG A 69 3.19 -10.61 2.40
N LEU A 70 2.10 -10.84 1.68
CA LEU A 70 0.74 -10.85 2.25
C LEU A 70 0.31 -12.24 2.75
N ARG A 71 1.04 -13.30 2.38
CA ARG A 71 0.74 -14.68 2.79
C ARG A 71 1.33 -15.06 4.16
N SER A 72 2.30 -14.29 4.65
CA SER A 72 2.98 -14.46 5.94
C SER A 72 2.26 -13.74 7.07
#